data_AF-Q9K442-F1
#
_entry.id   AF-Q9K442-F1
#
_cell.length_a   1.000
_cell.length_b   1.000
_cell.length_c   1.000
_cell.angle_alpha   90.00
_cell.angle_beta   90.00
_cell.angle_gamma   90.00
#
_symmetry.space_group_name_H-M   'P 1'
#
loop_
_entity.id
_entity.type
_entity.pdbx_description
1 polymer ?
#
loop_
_entity_poly.entity_id
_entity_poly.type
_entity_poly.pdbx_seq_one_letter_code
_entity_poly.pdbx_strand_id
1 'polypeptide(L)'
;MTTPMPTSTVGAQTPAKASEPASAPDPARIARRRRLTQWGFVAPAVVFMLLFFGYPLVRNVVMSFQDYTPKTFFTGEAPFNGADNWSNVFQDALFGKALWHTLVFTAGSLLGQFCIGLALAVFFSRRFPLNGVLRSLILLPWLVPMVVSGIVWRRILDQDTGVLNSFLDTLGIGGHTPWLTSPEMALLSVILVNIWIGIPFNMVILYGGLQEIPKELHEAAALDGASAWRTFRSVTLPMLKPVVTVVLVLGFMSTVKILDLILALTDGGPADATQTLGTLTYQNSFVQLDFGAGAVVGNVLILISAVFAVFYLRANRTEGK
;
A
#
# COMPACT_ATOMS: atom_id res chain seq x y z
N MET A 1 66.10 29.31 -64.75
CA MET A 1 67.51 28.87 -64.87
C MET A 1 67.69 27.62 -64.00
N THR A 2 67.90 26.49 -64.70
CA THR A 2 68.58 25.23 -64.31
C THR A 2 69.42 25.31 -63.02
N THR A 3 69.31 24.45 -62.00
CA THR A 3 69.75 23.02 -61.84
C THR A 3 70.32 22.90 -60.39
N PRO A 4 70.62 21.72 -59.80
CA PRO A 4 70.05 20.37 -59.93
C PRO A 4 69.69 19.74 -58.55
N MET A 5 69.00 18.59 -58.56
CA MET A 5 68.78 17.73 -57.39
C MET A 5 70.01 16.89 -57.04
N PRO A 6 70.32 16.66 -55.75
CA PRO A 6 71.21 15.59 -55.33
C PRO A 6 70.44 14.33 -54.91
N THR A 7 70.89 13.23 -55.51
CA THR A 7 70.78 11.82 -55.20
C THR A 7 70.45 11.46 -53.74
N SER A 8 69.37 10.70 -53.57
CA SER A 8 68.96 10.06 -52.33
C SER A 8 69.81 8.80 -52.04
N THR A 9 70.69 8.89 -51.04
CA THR A 9 71.25 7.71 -50.37
C THR A 9 70.26 7.17 -49.34
N VAL A 10 69.71 6.00 -49.62
CA VAL A 10 68.85 5.23 -48.72
C VAL A 10 69.70 4.76 -47.53
N GLY A 11 69.59 5.46 -46.40
CA GLY A 11 70.06 4.98 -45.11
C GLY A 11 69.14 3.87 -44.61
N ALA A 12 69.70 2.68 -44.40
CA ALA A 12 68.99 1.54 -43.83
C ALA A 12 68.40 1.92 -42.46
N GLN A 13 67.06 2.00 -42.39
CA GLN A 13 66.35 2.15 -41.14
C GLN A 13 66.41 0.81 -40.38
N THR A 14 67.05 0.83 -39.21
CA THR A 14 66.94 -0.22 -38.19
C THR A 14 65.46 -0.53 -37.95
N PRO A 15 65.02 -1.80 -37.94
CA PRO A 15 63.61 -2.12 -37.73
C PRO A 15 63.20 -1.59 -36.35
N ALA A 16 62.25 -0.67 -36.31
CA ALA A 16 61.60 -0.26 -35.08
C ALA A 16 61.03 -1.52 -34.42
N LYS A 17 61.53 -1.83 -33.23
CA LYS A 17 61.07 -2.94 -32.40
C LYS A 17 59.56 -2.79 -32.25
N ALA A 18 58.81 -3.69 -32.89
CA ALA A 18 57.36 -3.69 -32.83
C ALA A 18 56.94 -3.66 -31.37
N SER A 19 56.28 -2.58 -30.95
CA SER A 19 55.63 -2.50 -29.66
C SER A 19 54.66 -3.67 -29.56
N GLU A 20 54.92 -4.60 -28.65
CA GLU A 20 54.04 -5.73 -28.37
C GLU A 20 52.60 -5.22 -28.18
N PRO A 21 51.60 -5.88 -28.78
CA PRO A 21 50.22 -5.50 -28.57
C PRO A 21 49.91 -5.63 -27.07
N ALA A 22 49.54 -4.51 -26.44
CA ALA A 22 49.16 -4.48 -25.04
C ALA A 22 48.15 -5.62 -24.78
N SER A 23 48.54 -6.56 -23.91
CA SER A 23 47.75 -7.74 -23.60
C SER A 23 46.31 -7.34 -23.28
N ALA A 24 45.35 -7.83 -24.08
CA ALA A 24 43.95 -7.52 -23.89
C ALA A 24 43.54 -7.83 -22.44
N PRO A 25 42.85 -6.91 -21.74
CA PRO A 25 42.48 -7.13 -20.34
C PRO A 25 41.62 -8.38 -20.18
N ASP A 26 41.98 -9.22 -19.21
CA ASP A 26 41.30 -10.47 -18.91
C ASP A 26 39.78 -10.27 -18.76
N PRO A 27 38.94 -10.90 -19.59
CA PRO A 27 37.49 -10.75 -19.56
C PRO A 27 36.89 -11.10 -18.18
N ALA A 28 37.51 -11.99 -17.41
CA ALA A 28 37.08 -12.32 -16.05
C ALA A 28 37.26 -11.14 -15.09
N ARG A 29 38.36 -10.37 -15.24
CA ARG A 29 38.65 -9.17 -14.44
C ARG A 29 37.70 -8.02 -14.77
N ILE A 30 37.32 -7.87 -16.04
CA ILE A 30 36.33 -6.89 -16.49
C ILE A 30 34.93 -7.24 -15.95
N ALA A 31 34.52 -8.51 -16.03
CA ALA A 31 33.24 -8.97 -15.52
C ALA A 31 33.13 -8.79 -13.99
N ARG A 32 34.21 -9.07 -13.24
CA ARG A 32 34.27 -8.85 -11.78
C ARG A 32 34.22 -7.36 -11.43
N ARG A 33 34.96 -6.50 -12.13
CA ARG A 33 34.92 -5.05 -11.94
C ARG A 33 33.53 -4.49 -12.24
N ARG A 34 32.88 -4.94 -13.31
CA ARG A 34 31.50 -4.57 -13.65
C ARG A 34 30.51 -4.97 -12.57
N ARG A 35 30.59 -6.20 -12.04
CA ARG A 35 29.74 -6.65 -10.91
C ARG A 35 30.00 -5.82 -9.65
N LEU A 36 31.26 -5.56 -9.31
CA LEU A 36 31.61 -4.73 -8.14
C LEU A 36 31.10 -3.29 -8.28
N THR A 37 31.18 -2.70 -9.47
CA THR A 37 30.60 -1.38 -9.74
C THR A 37 29.07 -1.40 -9.64
N GLN A 38 28.40 -2.43 -10.18
CA GLN A 38 26.94 -2.61 -10.05
C GLN A 38 26.52 -2.74 -8.57
N TRP A 39 27.20 -3.59 -7.80
CA TRP A 39 26.96 -3.70 -6.36
C TRP A 39 27.30 -2.42 -5.60
N GLY A 40 28.32 -1.68 -6.03
CA GLY A 40 28.67 -0.37 -5.46
C GLY A 40 27.54 0.66 -5.59
N PHE A 41 26.78 0.65 -6.69
CA PHE A 41 25.61 1.52 -6.87
C PHE A 41 24.40 1.07 -6.05
N VAL A 42 24.21 -0.23 -5.84
CA VAL A 42 23.07 -0.79 -5.10
C VAL A 42 23.31 -0.84 -3.59
N ALA A 43 24.58 -0.91 -3.16
CA ALA A 43 24.96 -1.07 -1.76
C ALA A 43 24.39 0.01 -0.83
N PRO A 44 24.40 1.32 -1.14
CA PRO A 44 23.82 2.34 -0.26
C PRO A 44 22.32 2.11 -0.01
N ALA A 45 21.56 1.72 -1.05
CA ALA A 45 20.15 1.42 -0.93
C ALA A 45 19.88 0.16 -0.09
N VAL A 46 20.68 -0.89 -0.29
CA VAL A 46 20.56 -2.14 0.50
C VAL A 46 20.94 -1.91 1.96
N VAL A 47 22.02 -1.19 2.23
CA VAL A 47 22.44 -0.84 3.59
C VAL A 47 21.36 0.00 4.28
N PHE A 48 20.80 1.00 3.60
CA PHE A 48 19.69 1.78 4.12
C PHE A 48 18.47 0.90 4.43
N MET A 49 18.08 0.00 3.51
CA MET A 49 16.95 -0.91 3.72
C MET A 49 17.18 -1.85 4.91
N LEU A 50 18.37 -2.43 5.03
CA LEU A 50 18.72 -3.32 6.14
C LEU A 50 18.75 -2.57 7.48
N LEU A 51 19.28 -1.35 7.52
CA LEU A 51 19.41 -0.58 8.74
C LEU A 51 18.06 -0.01 9.24
N PHE A 52 17.24 0.53 8.33
CA PHE A 52 16.01 1.24 8.71
C PHE A 52 14.73 0.40 8.62
N PHE A 53 14.75 -0.72 7.90
CA PHE A 53 13.60 -1.63 7.83
C PHE A 53 13.94 -3.03 8.35
N GLY A 54 15.07 -3.60 7.93
CA GLY A 54 15.50 -4.94 8.34
C GLY A 54 15.75 -5.05 9.84
N TYR A 55 16.54 -4.14 10.40
CA TYR A 55 16.88 -4.15 11.83
C TYR A 55 15.64 -3.94 12.72
N PRO A 56 14.78 -2.92 12.52
CA PRO A 56 13.57 -2.78 13.33
C PRO A 56 12.62 -3.97 13.20
N LEU A 57 12.50 -4.57 12.02
CA LEU A 57 11.69 -5.78 11.82
C LEU A 57 12.21 -6.95 12.66
N VAL A 58 13.52 -7.23 12.59
CA VAL A 58 14.13 -8.30 13.39
C VAL A 58 14.00 -8.01 14.89
N ARG A 59 14.21 -6.76 15.31
CA ARG A 59 14.03 -6.35 16.72
C ARG A 59 12.57 -6.53 17.17
N ASN A 60 11.58 -6.20 16.35
CA ASN A 60 10.17 -6.43 16.65
C ASN A 60 9.87 -7.93 16.81
N VAL A 61 10.43 -8.78 15.92
CA VAL A 61 10.29 -10.23 16.05
C VAL A 61 10.91 -10.72 17.36
N VAL A 62 12.14 -10.33 17.68
CA VAL A 62 12.81 -10.74 18.93
C VAL A 62 12.07 -10.23 20.17
N MET A 63 11.60 -8.98 20.14
CA MET A 63 10.84 -8.36 21.23
C MET A 63 9.56 -9.14 21.57
N SER A 64 8.92 -9.77 20.58
CA SER A 64 7.73 -10.60 20.83
C SER A 64 8.00 -11.85 21.67
N PHE A 65 9.26 -12.26 21.85
CA PHE A 65 9.67 -13.37 22.71
C PHE A 65 10.47 -12.91 23.96
N GLN A 66 10.44 -11.62 24.27
CA GLN A 66 11.10 -11.03 25.42
C GLN A 66 10.08 -10.33 26.33
N ASP A 67 10.37 -10.31 27.64
CA ASP A 67 9.70 -9.42 28.57
C ASP A 67 10.24 -7.99 28.35
N TYR A 68 9.64 -7.28 27.40
CA TYR A 68 10.05 -5.94 26.97
C TYR A 68 9.03 -4.90 27.46
N THR A 69 9.33 -4.28 28.59
CA THR A 69 8.54 -3.27 29.30
C THR A 69 9.41 -2.04 29.58
N PRO A 70 8.88 -0.91 30.11
CA PRO A 70 9.71 0.24 30.44
C PRO A 70 10.84 -0.12 31.40
N LYS A 71 10.58 -1.02 32.36
CA LYS A 71 11.60 -1.48 33.32
C LYS A 71 12.78 -2.15 32.61
N THR A 72 12.52 -3.12 31.74
CA THR A 72 13.57 -3.86 31.03
C THR A 72 14.22 -3.04 29.91
N PHE A 73 13.47 -2.07 29.35
CA PHE A 73 14.01 -1.05 28.46
C PHE A 73 15.04 -0.17 29.17
N PHE A 74 14.74 0.32 30.39
CA PHE A 74 15.65 1.17 31.16
C PHE A 74 16.88 0.41 31.68
N THR A 75 16.74 -0.85 32.10
CA THR A 75 17.89 -1.65 32.55
C THR A 75 18.76 -2.14 31.41
N GLY A 76 18.23 -2.17 30.17
CA GLY A 76 18.91 -2.73 29.01
C GLY A 76 18.88 -4.27 28.95
N GLU A 77 18.29 -4.91 29.96
CA GLU A 77 18.18 -6.36 30.08
C GLU A 77 16.71 -6.77 29.92
N ALA A 78 16.37 -7.30 28.73
CA ALA A 78 15.06 -7.86 28.45
C ALA A 78 15.15 -9.40 28.40
N PRO A 79 14.79 -10.10 29.50
CA PRO A 79 14.90 -11.54 29.56
C PRO A 79 13.96 -12.19 28.55
N PHE A 80 14.42 -13.30 27.98
CA PHE A 80 13.61 -14.08 27.06
C PHE A 80 12.51 -14.81 27.84
N ASN A 81 11.26 -14.57 27.50
CA ASN A 81 10.10 -15.23 28.11
C ASN A 81 9.48 -16.28 27.18
N GLY A 82 10.18 -16.67 26.11
CA GLY A 82 9.70 -17.70 25.20
C GLY A 82 8.39 -17.31 24.53
N ALA A 83 7.40 -18.19 24.57
CA ALA A 83 6.11 -17.99 23.92
C ALA A 83 5.06 -17.32 24.83
N ASP A 84 5.44 -16.85 26.02
CA ASP A 84 4.49 -16.35 27.01
C ASP A 84 3.69 -15.15 26.49
N ASN A 85 4.34 -14.18 25.85
CA ASN A 85 3.65 -13.05 25.21
C ASN A 85 2.63 -13.50 24.16
N TRP A 86 3.02 -14.47 23.32
CA TRP A 86 2.15 -15.01 22.29
C TRP A 86 0.94 -15.71 22.91
N SER A 87 1.16 -16.53 23.95
CA SER A 87 0.10 -17.21 24.69
C SER A 87 -0.87 -16.21 25.32
N ASN A 88 -0.35 -15.19 26.00
CA ASN A 88 -1.14 -14.17 26.68
C ASN A 88 -2.01 -13.39 25.68
N VAL A 89 -1.43 -12.95 24.57
CA VAL A 89 -2.17 -12.20 23.53
C VAL A 89 -3.23 -13.07 22.86
N PHE A 90 -2.95 -14.33 22.52
CA PHE A 90 -3.93 -15.19 21.87
C PHE A 90 -5.05 -15.67 22.80
N GLN A 91 -4.82 -15.70 24.12
CA GLN A 91 -5.85 -16.02 25.11
C GLN A 91 -6.71 -14.81 25.49
N ASP A 92 -6.26 -13.59 25.16
CA ASP A 92 -7.04 -12.38 25.39
C ASP A 92 -8.24 -12.30 24.42
N ALA A 93 -9.44 -12.17 24.98
CA ALA A 93 -10.67 -11.99 24.22
C ALA A 93 -10.64 -10.74 23.32
N LEU A 94 -9.88 -9.71 23.69
CA LEU A 94 -9.72 -8.49 22.90
C LEU A 94 -8.98 -8.76 21.59
N PHE A 95 -7.99 -9.66 21.57
CA PHE A 95 -7.25 -10.00 20.35
C PHE A 95 -8.18 -10.60 19.29
N GLY A 96 -9.03 -11.55 19.68
CA GLY A 96 -9.99 -12.19 18.77
C GLY A 96 -10.98 -11.18 18.17
N LYS A 97 -11.49 -10.26 19.00
CA LYS A 97 -12.35 -9.15 18.53
C LYS A 97 -11.59 -8.23 17.58
N ALA A 98 -10.37 -7.83 17.93
CA ALA A 98 -9.55 -6.95 17.12
C ALA A 98 -9.20 -7.56 15.75
N LEU A 99 -8.92 -8.87 15.71
CA LEU A 99 -8.72 -9.61 14.46
C LEU A 99 -9.99 -9.56 13.60
N TRP A 100 -11.15 -9.85 14.19
CA TRP A 100 -12.43 -9.81 13.48
C TRP A 100 -12.75 -8.41 12.94
N HIS A 101 -12.63 -7.37 13.78
CA HIS A 101 -12.85 -5.98 13.36
C HIS A 101 -11.87 -5.59 12.25
N THR A 102 -10.61 -6.02 12.30
CA THR A 102 -9.63 -5.76 11.22
C THR A 102 -10.08 -6.37 9.90
N LEU A 103 -10.57 -7.62 9.92
CA LEU A 103 -11.07 -8.30 8.73
C LEU A 103 -12.31 -7.61 8.16
N VAL A 104 -13.30 -7.30 9.01
CA VAL A 104 -14.54 -6.63 8.61
C VAL A 104 -14.25 -5.22 8.09
N PHE A 105 -13.43 -4.46 8.81
CA PHE A 105 -13.00 -3.12 8.41
C PHE A 105 -12.30 -3.13 7.05
N THR A 106 -11.33 -4.03 6.89
CA THR A 106 -10.53 -4.13 5.66
C THR A 106 -11.39 -4.58 4.48
N ALA A 107 -12.14 -5.68 4.63
CA ALA A 107 -12.96 -6.22 3.55
C ALA A 107 -14.10 -5.26 3.16
N GLY A 108 -14.81 -4.69 4.14
CA GLY A 108 -15.88 -3.73 3.91
C GLY A 108 -15.38 -2.45 3.22
N SER A 109 -14.25 -1.92 3.69
CA SER A 109 -13.63 -0.75 3.07
C SER A 109 -13.18 -1.04 1.65
N LEU A 110 -12.45 -2.12 1.40
CA LEU A 110 -11.97 -2.47 0.06
C LEU A 110 -13.10 -2.69 -0.92
N LEU A 111 -14.14 -3.44 -0.50
CA LEU A 111 -15.29 -3.71 -1.36
C LEU A 111 -16.02 -2.41 -1.71
N GLY A 112 -16.29 -1.56 -0.72
CA GLY A 112 -16.97 -0.28 -0.96
C GLY A 112 -16.16 0.68 -1.84
N GLN A 113 -14.88 0.85 -1.52
CA GLN A 113 -13.96 1.71 -2.29
C GLN A 113 -13.82 1.24 -3.73
N PHE A 114 -13.64 -0.07 -3.94
CA PHE A 114 -13.50 -0.66 -5.26
C PHE A 114 -14.79 -0.52 -6.07
N CYS A 115 -15.94 -0.92 -5.51
CA CYS A 115 -17.21 -0.91 -6.22
C CYS A 115 -17.62 0.52 -6.62
N ILE A 116 -17.55 1.47 -5.69
CA ILE A 116 -17.91 2.87 -5.96
C ILE A 116 -16.86 3.51 -6.88
N GLY A 117 -15.57 3.25 -6.64
CA GLY A 117 -14.48 3.73 -7.48
C GLY A 117 -14.60 3.25 -8.93
N LEU A 118 -14.91 1.96 -9.14
CA LEU A 118 -15.15 1.38 -10.46
C LEU A 118 -16.38 1.98 -11.14
N ALA A 119 -17.49 2.14 -10.41
CA ALA A 119 -18.70 2.76 -10.93
C ALA A 119 -18.43 4.20 -11.41
N LEU A 120 -17.70 4.98 -10.61
CA LEU A 120 -17.29 6.33 -10.99
C LEU A 120 -16.29 6.33 -12.16
N ALA A 121 -15.33 5.40 -12.18
CA ALA A 121 -14.37 5.28 -13.29
C ALA A 121 -15.08 5.00 -14.62
N VAL A 122 -16.06 4.09 -14.62
CA VAL A 122 -16.90 3.80 -15.79
C VAL A 122 -17.75 5.01 -16.18
N PHE A 123 -18.33 5.71 -15.19
CA PHE A 123 -19.10 6.92 -15.44
C PHE A 123 -18.27 8.02 -16.10
N PHE A 124 -17.08 8.30 -15.57
CA PHE A 124 -16.18 9.32 -16.11
C PHE A 124 -15.45 8.91 -17.39
N SER A 125 -15.53 7.64 -17.79
CA SER A 125 -15.06 7.20 -19.11
C SER A 125 -15.93 7.74 -20.25
N ARG A 126 -17.12 8.25 -19.95
CA ARG A 126 -17.99 8.93 -20.93
C ARG A 126 -17.48 10.34 -21.25
N ARG A 127 -17.70 10.79 -22.49
CA ARG A 127 -17.38 12.16 -22.91
C ARG A 127 -18.56 13.08 -22.61
N PHE A 128 -18.37 14.05 -21.72
CA PHE A 128 -19.36 15.07 -21.37
C PHE A 128 -18.66 16.34 -20.85
N PRO A 129 -19.29 17.53 -20.92
CA PRO A 129 -18.68 18.78 -20.44
C PRO A 129 -18.37 18.69 -18.94
N LEU A 130 -17.32 19.39 -18.48
CA LEU A 130 -16.84 19.41 -17.09
C LEU A 130 -16.30 18.08 -16.52
N ASN A 131 -16.22 17.00 -17.31
CA ASN A 131 -15.70 15.70 -16.85
C ASN A 131 -14.34 15.84 -16.12
N GLY A 132 -13.38 16.56 -16.72
CA GLY A 132 -12.07 16.78 -16.09
C GLY A 132 -12.15 17.50 -14.75
N VAL A 133 -12.97 18.55 -14.66
CA VAL A 133 -13.15 19.34 -13.42
C VAL A 133 -13.76 18.48 -12.31
N LEU A 134 -14.82 17.73 -12.61
CA LEU A 134 -15.48 16.87 -11.63
C LEU A 134 -14.55 15.76 -11.11
N ARG A 135 -13.75 15.15 -11.98
CA ARG A 135 -12.73 14.18 -11.55
C ARG A 135 -11.69 14.81 -10.61
N SER A 136 -11.22 16.02 -10.93
CA SER A 136 -10.29 16.75 -10.06
C SER A 136 -10.89 17.09 -8.70
N LEU A 137 -12.18 17.47 -8.66
CA LEU A 137 -12.88 17.73 -7.39
C LEU A 137 -13.04 16.47 -6.54
N ILE A 138 -13.32 15.32 -7.16
CA ILE A 138 -13.40 14.03 -6.47
C ILE A 138 -12.05 13.61 -5.89
N LEU A 139 -10.92 14.11 -6.42
CA LEU A 139 -9.59 13.82 -5.87
C LEU A 139 -9.28 14.57 -4.57
N LEU A 140 -10.00 15.64 -4.25
CA LEU A 140 -9.71 16.49 -3.09
C LEU A 140 -9.67 15.73 -1.75
N PRO A 141 -10.61 14.83 -1.42
CA PRO A 141 -10.57 14.06 -0.17
C PRO A 141 -9.28 13.28 0.06
N TRP A 142 -8.66 12.79 -1.03
CA TRP A 142 -7.44 11.99 -0.94
C TRP A 142 -6.18 12.83 -0.65
N LEU A 143 -6.24 14.14 -0.91
CA LEU A 143 -5.15 15.07 -0.58
C LEU A 143 -5.17 15.52 0.88
N VAL A 144 -6.29 15.35 1.57
CA VAL A 144 -6.45 15.74 2.97
C VAL A 144 -5.80 14.67 3.87
N PRO A 145 -4.96 15.05 4.85
CA PRO A 145 -4.40 14.09 5.79
C PRO A 145 -5.50 13.28 6.50
N MET A 146 -5.30 11.97 6.64
CA MET A 146 -6.33 11.06 7.14
C MET A 146 -6.84 11.43 8.55
N VAL A 147 -5.95 11.88 9.44
CA VAL A 147 -6.32 12.38 10.79
C VAL A 147 -7.25 13.60 10.70
N VAL A 148 -6.97 14.54 9.79
CA VAL A 148 -7.80 15.74 9.62
C VAL A 148 -9.18 15.35 9.10
N SER A 149 -9.23 14.47 8.10
CA SER A 149 -10.48 13.90 7.60
C SER A 149 -11.26 13.21 8.73
N GLY A 150 -10.61 12.42 9.57
CA GLY A 150 -11.22 11.77 10.73
C GLY A 150 -11.83 12.75 11.72
N ILE A 151 -11.11 13.83 12.08
CA ILE A 151 -11.62 14.86 13.02
C ILE A 151 -12.84 15.59 12.44
N VAL A 152 -12.81 15.93 11.14
CA VAL A 152 -13.95 16.57 10.47
C VAL A 152 -15.16 15.63 10.45
N TRP A 153 -14.96 14.37 10.07
CA TRP A 153 -16.03 13.38 10.07
C TRP A 153 -16.58 13.10 11.47
N ARG A 154 -15.73 13.12 12.50
CA ARG A 154 -16.19 13.01 13.89
C ARG A 154 -17.19 14.11 14.27
N ARG A 155 -16.99 15.34 13.79
CA ARG A 155 -17.94 16.45 13.99
C ARG A 155 -19.21 16.28 13.16
N ILE A 156 -19.10 15.80 11.92
CA ILE A 156 -20.25 15.56 11.04
C ILE A 156 -21.16 14.45 11.60
N LEU A 157 -20.54 13.42 12.18
CA LEU A 157 -21.20 12.24 12.74
C LEU A 157 -21.56 12.38 14.22
N ASP A 158 -21.39 13.57 14.81
CA ASP A 158 -21.78 13.83 16.19
C ASP A 158 -23.28 13.58 16.38
N GLN A 159 -23.65 12.92 17.49
CA GLN A 159 -25.01 12.44 17.69
C GLN A 159 -26.01 13.59 17.85
N ASP A 160 -25.63 14.62 18.60
CA ASP A 160 -26.55 15.69 19.02
C ASP A 160 -26.42 16.94 18.15
N THR A 161 -25.20 17.23 17.66
CA THR A 161 -24.87 18.46 16.93
C THR A 161 -24.34 18.22 15.52
N GLY A 162 -24.30 16.95 15.07
CA GLY A 162 -23.72 16.57 13.80
C GLY A 162 -24.61 16.94 12.61
N VAL A 163 -23.97 17.51 11.58
CA VAL A 163 -24.64 17.93 10.34
C VAL A 163 -25.38 16.78 9.65
N LEU A 164 -24.83 15.55 9.71
CA LEU A 164 -25.50 14.40 9.11
C LEU A 164 -26.83 14.11 9.79
N ASN A 165 -26.86 14.09 11.13
CA ASN A 165 -28.07 13.85 11.88
C ASN A 165 -29.10 14.97 11.68
N SER A 166 -28.68 16.24 11.69
CA SER A 166 -29.57 17.35 11.35
C SER A 166 -30.17 17.22 9.94
N PHE A 167 -29.38 16.78 8.96
CA PHE A 167 -29.88 16.56 7.59
C PHE A 167 -30.89 15.41 7.53
N LEU A 168 -30.62 14.29 8.19
CA LEU A 168 -31.56 13.16 8.24
C LEU A 168 -32.88 13.56 8.93
N ASP A 169 -32.80 14.42 9.96
CA ASP A 169 -33.98 14.93 10.68
C ASP A 169 -34.86 15.77 9.75
N THR A 170 -34.26 16.62 8.92
CA THR A 170 -35.00 17.42 7.92
C THR A 170 -35.70 16.56 6.86
N LEU A 171 -35.20 15.36 6.59
CA LEU A 171 -35.81 14.40 5.67
C LEU A 171 -36.88 13.52 6.34
N GLY A 172 -37.07 13.63 7.65
CA GLY A 172 -38.04 12.85 8.43
C GLY A 172 -37.65 11.37 8.59
N ILE A 173 -36.39 11.01 8.34
CA ILE A 173 -35.88 9.63 8.43
C ILE A 173 -35.16 9.34 9.76
N GLY A 174 -35.24 10.28 10.71
CA GLY A 174 -34.60 10.23 12.03
C GLY A 174 -33.48 11.26 12.17
N GLY A 175 -33.03 11.58 13.38
CA GLY A 175 -32.09 12.69 13.61
C GLY A 175 -31.12 12.50 14.78
N HIS A 176 -31.09 11.31 15.38
CA HIS A 176 -30.34 11.05 16.62
C HIS A 176 -29.55 9.74 16.58
N THR A 177 -29.09 9.34 15.39
CA THR A 177 -28.36 8.09 15.23
C THR A 177 -27.01 8.19 15.96
N PRO A 178 -26.70 7.25 16.88
CA PRO A 178 -25.46 7.25 17.65
C PRO A 178 -24.28 6.68 16.83
N TRP A 179 -23.90 7.36 15.75
CA TRP A 179 -22.93 6.86 14.75
C TRP A 179 -21.62 6.38 15.35
N LEU A 180 -21.05 7.13 16.28
CA LEU A 180 -19.74 6.85 16.88
C LEU A 180 -19.83 6.37 18.34
N THR A 181 -21.00 6.51 18.97
CA THR A 181 -21.24 6.24 20.39
C THR A 181 -21.95 4.91 20.64
N SER A 182 -22.50 4.28 19.59
CA SER A 182 -23.07 2.92 19.67
C SER A 182 -22.05 1.85 19.23
N PRO A 183 -21.84 0.77 20.01
CA PRO A 183 -21.02 -0.38 19.59
C PRO A 183 -21.49 -1.04 18.29
N GLU A 184 -22.78 -0.94 17.96
CA GLU A 184 -23.35 -1.55 16.76
C GLU A 184 -23.06 -0.73 15.49
N MET A 185 -22.93 0.59 15.62
CA MET A 185 -22.81 1.51 14.49
C MET A 185 -21.38 2.00 14.26
N ALA A 186 -20.56 2.09 15.32
CA ALA A 186 -19.24 2.72 15.26
C ALA A 186 -18.33 2.12 14.18
N LEU A 187 -18.23 0.78 14.10
CA LEU A 187 -17.39 0.14 13.09
C LEU A 187 -17.91 0.40 11.67
N LEU A 188 -19.23 0.36 11.47
CA LEU A 188 -19.85 0.67 10.18
C LEU A 188 -19.57 2.12 9.78
N SER A 189 -19.72 3.08 10.69
CA SER A 189 -19.43 4.49 10.46
C SER A 189 -17.96 4.71 10.06
N VAL A 190 -17.03 4.08 10.76
CA VAL A 190 -15.60 4.15 10.43
C VAL A 190 -15.30 3.54 9.05
N ILE A 191 -15.94 2.43 8.69
CA ILE A 191 -15.86 1.84 7.34
C ILE A 191 -16.38 2.80 6.28
N LEU A 192 -17.55 3.43 6.49
CA LEU A 192 -18.14 4.36 5.52
C LEU A 192 -17.27 5.59 5.29
N VAL A 193 -16.68 6.14 6.36
CA VAL A 193 -15.72 7.25 6.24
C VAL A 193 -14.48 6.79 5.47
N ASN A 194 -13.94 5.61 5.78
CA ASN A 194 -12.78 5.08 5.05
C ASN A 194 -13.11 4.83 3.56
N ILE A 195 -14.33 4.39 3.25
CA ILE A 195 -14.81 4.25 1.88
C ILE A 195 -14.75 5.60 1.16
N TRP A 196 -15.31 6.64 1.78
CA TRP A 196 -15.29 7.99 1.22
C TRP A 196 -13.87 8.50 0.93
N ILE A 197 -12.91 8.28 1.85
CA ILE A 197 -11.50 8.66 1.68
C ILE A 197 -10.83 7.88 0.53
N GLY A 198 -11.14 6.58 0.39
CA GLY A 198 -10.47 5.69 -0.56
C GLY A 198 -11.05 5.67 -1.98
N ILE A 199 -12.28 6.17 -2.19
CA ILE A 199 -12.92 6.26 -3.51
C ILE A 199 -12.03 6.93 -4.56
N PRO A 200 -11.39 8.09 -4.30
CA PRO A 200 -10.68 8.82 -5.35
C PRO A 200 -9.46 8.05 -5.89
N PHE A 201 -8.72 7.40 -5.00
CA PHE A 201 -7.59 6.53 -5.36
C PHE A 201 -8.03 5.39 -6.27
N ASN A 202 -9.09 4.67 -5.88
CA ASN A 202 -9.63 3.55 -6.66
C ASN A 202 -10.14 4.03 -8.03
N MET A 203 -10.91 5.13 -8.04
CA MET A 203 -11.49 5.70 -9.24
C MET A 203 -10.41 6.10 -10.25
N VAL A 204 -9.35 6.80 -9.83
CA VAL A 204 -8.33 7.29 -10.77
C VAL A 204 -7.51 6.18 -11.39
N ILE A 205 -7.10 5.18 -10.62
CA ILE A 205 -6.32 4.06 -11.16
C ILE A 205 -7.18 3.23 -12.11
N LEU A 206 -8.42 2.91 -11.73
CA LEU A 206 -9.34 2.15 -12.59
C LEU A 206 -9.69 2.94 -13.84
N TYR A 207 -9.90 4.26 -13.73
CA TYR A 207 -10.14 5.13 -14.87
C TYR A 207 -8.95 5.14 -15.83
N GLY A 208 -7.72 5.24 -15.31
CA GLY A 208 -6.49 5.16 -16.12
C GLY A 208 -6.42 3.85 -16.89
N GLY A 209 -6.67 2.72 -16.20
CA GLY A 209 -6.74 1.40 -16.83
C GLY A 209 -7.83 1.27 -17.90
N LEU A 210 -8.99 1.88 -17.70
CA LEU A 210 -10.05 1.91 -18.70
C LEU A 210 -9.65 2.67 -19.97
N GLN A 211 -8.78 3.68 -19.88
CA GLN A 211 -8.29 4.42 -21.05
C GLN A 211 -7.30 3.62 -21.91
N GLU A 212 -6.65 2.60 -21.35
CA GLU A 212 -5.70 1.75 -22.07
C GLU A 212 -6.39 0.68 -22.92
N ILE A 213 -7.70 0.45 -22.72
CA ILE A 213 -8.47 -0.53 -23.48
C ILE A 213 -8.67 -0.01 -24.92
N PRO A 214 -8.22 -0.75 -25.96
CA PRO A 214 -8.42 -0.37 -27.35
C PRO A 214 -9.92 -0.22 -27.68
N LYS A 215 -10.28 0.86 -28.37
CA LYS A 215 -11.69 1.18 -28.68
C LYS A 215 -12.31 0.17 -29.65
N GLU A 216 -11.47 -0.40 -30.51
CA GLU A 216 -11.84 -1.36 -31.54
C GLU A 216 -12.52 -2.59 -30.93
N LEU A 217 -12.16 -2.97 -29.69
CA LEU A 217 -12.80 -4.08 -28.98
C LEU A 217 -14.23 -3.76 -28.55
N HIS A 218 -14.51 -2.50 -28.19
CA HIS A 218 -15.86 -2.05 -27.90
C HIS A 218 -16.71 -1.92 -29.17
N GLU A 219 -16.11 -1.47 -30.27
CA GLU A 219 -16.76 -1.40 -31.59
C GLU A 219 -17.09 -2.79 -32.13
N ALA A 220 -16.16 -3.74 -32.05
CA ALA A 220 -16.38 -5.14 -32.42
C ALA A 220 -17.53 -5.77 -31.60
N ALA A 221 -17.53 -5.59 -30.29
CA ALA A 221 -18.61 -6.08 -29.43
C ALA A 221 -19.98 -5.47 -29.80
N ALA A 222 -20.00 -4.19 -30.21
CA ALA A 222 -21.22 -3.53 -30.66
C ALA A 222 -21.72 -4.09 -32.01
N LEU A 223 -20.82 -4.41 -32.94
CA LEU A 223 -21.15 -5.08 -34.20
C LEU A 223 -21.70 -6.49 -33.96
N ASP A 224 -21.21 -7.20 -32.95
CA ASP A 224 -21.73 -8.51 -32.51
C ASP A 224 -23.06 -8.42 -31.73
N GLY A 225 -23.64 -7.21 -31.59
CA GLY A 225 -24.89 -7.00 -30.89
C GLY A 225 -24.81 -7.19 -29.36
N ALA A 226 -23.61 -7.11 -28.78
CA ALA A 226 -23.45 -7.22 -27.33
C ALA A 226 -24.02 -5.98 -26.62
N SER A 227 -24.87 -6.20 -25.62
CA SER A 227 -25.37 -5.13 -24.75
C SER A 227 -24.25 -4.54 -23.88
N ALA A 228 -24.41 -3.30 -23.42
CA ALA A 228 -23.40 -2.62 -22.58
C ALA A 228 -22.97 -3.45 -21.36
N TRP A 229 -23.89 -4.16 -20.72
CA TRP A 229 -23.58 -5.05 -19.60
C TRP A 229 -22.76 -6.28 -20.02
N ARG A 230 -23.10 -6.89 -21.16
CA ARG A 230 -22.33 -8.01 -21.71
C ARG A 230 -20.93 -7.57 -22.12
N THR A 231 -20.80 -6.41 -22.78
CA THR A 231 -19.51 -5.81 -23.14
C THR A 231 -18.68 -5.50 -21.89
N PHE A 232 -19.29 -4.92 -20.85
CA PHE A 232 -18.58 -4.65 -19.59
C PHE A 232 -18.05 -5.94 -18.95
N ARG A 233 -18.90 -6.96 -18.77
CA ARG A 233 -18.51 -8.20 -18.09
C ARG A 233 -17.53 -9.05 -18.90
N SER A 234 -17.64 -9.04 -20.23
CA SER A 234 -16.92 -9.99 -21.10
C SER A 234 -15.71 -9.38 -21.80
N VAL A 235 -15.63 -8.04 -21.92
CA VAL A 235 -14.53 -7.32 -22.56
C VAL A 235 -13.84 -6.41 -21.56
N THR A 236 -14.56 -5.45 -20.99
CA THR A 236 -13.96 -4.41 -20.11
C THR A 236 -13.34 -5.01 -18.85
N LEU A 237 -14.10 -5.78 -18.08
CA LEU A 237 -13.66 -6.29 -16.78
C LEU A 237 -12.49 -7.28 -16.89
N PRO A 238 -12.47 -8.23 -17.84
CA PRO A 238 -11.30 -9.08 -18.06
C PRO A 238 -10.04 -8.31 -18.44
N MET A 239 -10.15 -7.30 -19.31
CA MET A 239 -9.00 -6.48 -19.70
C MET A 239 -8.53 -5.56 -18.58
N LEU A 240 -9.44 -5.12 -17.70
CA LEU A 240 -9.11 -4.30 -16.55
C LEU A 240 -8.50 -5.13 -15.40
N LYS A 241 -8.55 -6.47 -15.46
CA LYS A 241 -8.11 -7.36 -14.38
C LYS A 241 -6.72 -7.06 -13.84
N PRO A 242 -5.67 -6.80 -14.64
CA PRO A 242 -4.34 -6.46 -14.10
C PRO A 242 -4.37 -5.19 -13.22
N VAL A 243 -5.13 -4.19 -13.66
CA VAL A 243 -5.32 -2.92 -12.94
C VAL A 243 -6.15 -3.13 -11.67
N VAL A 244 -7.25 -3.89 -11.76
CA VAL A 244 -8.06 -4.29 -10.59
C VAL A 244 -7.19 -4.98 -9.54
N THR A 245 -6.35 -5.93 -9.94
CA THR A 245 -5.49 -6.65 -8.98
C THR A 245 -4.51 -5.71 -8.30
N VAL A 246 -3.89 -4.78 -9.04
CA VAL A 246 -3.00 -3.77 -8.44
C VAL A 246 -3.76 -2.89 -7.43
N VAL A 247 -4.94 -2.40 -7.80
CA VAL A 247 -5.77 -1.55 -6.92
C VAL A 247 -6.15 -2.28 -5.63
N LEU A 248 -6.61 -3.53 -5.73
CA LEU A 248 -7.01 -4.31 -4.56
C LEU A 248 -5.82 -4.62 -3.65
N VAL A 249 -4.63 -4.87 -4.21
CA VAL A 249 -3.43 -5.17 -3.42
C VAL A 249 -2.91 -3.93 -2.71
N LEU A 250 -2.79 -2.81 -3.42
CA LEU A 250 -2.38 -1.54 -2.83
C LEU A 250 -3.39 -1.08 -1.79
N GLY A 251 -4.68 -1.24 -2.08
CA GLY A 251 -5.78 -0.98 -1.14
C GLY A 251 -5.64 -1.82 0.12
N PHE A 252 -5.47 -3.14 -0.01
CA PHE A 252 -5.35 -4.04 1.14
C PHE A 252 -4.14 -3.68 2.01
N MET A 253 -2.97 -3.52 1.39
CA MET A 253 -1.71 -3.16 2.08
C MET A 253 -1.80 -1.82 2.81
N SER A 254 -2.61 -0.90 2.30
CA SER A 254 -2.83 0.40 2.93
C SER A 254 -3.87 0.33 4.04
N THR A 255 -4.92 -0.47 3.88
CA THR A 255 -6.11 -0.48 4.76
C THR A 255 -5.93 -1.34 6.00
N VAL A 256 -5.31 -2.51 5.89
CA VAL A 256 -5.24 -3.51 6.97
C VAL A 256 -4.54 -3.00 8.24
N LYS A 257 -3.66 -2.00 8.07
CA LYS A 257 -2.84 -1.40 9.13
C LYS A 257 -3.30 0.01 9.55
N ILE A 258 -4.44 0.49 9.05
CA ILE A 258 -4.94 1.83 9.39
C ILE A 258 -5.13 1.92 10.91
N LEU A 259 -4.59 2.98 11.50
CA LEU A 259 -4.76 3.32 12.91
C LEU A 259 -5.23 4.76 13.09
N ASP A 260 -4.67 5.67 12.31
CA ASP A 260 -4.88 7.11 12.33
C ASP A 260 -6.36 7.51 12.16
N LEU A 261 -7.06 6.89 11.21
CA LEU A 261 -8.49 7.16 11.03
C LEU A 261 -9.32 6.70 12.24
N ILE A 262 -9.06 5.50 12.74
CA ILE A 262 -9.81 4.89 13.85
C ILE A 262 -9.55 5.69 15.13
N LEU A 263 -8.30 6.07 15.39
CA LEU A 263 -7.95 6.91 16.53
C LEU A 263 -8.61 8.30 16.45
N ALA A 264 -8.66 8.91 15.26
CA ALA A 264 -9.27 10.22 15.08
C ALA A 264 -10.81 10.20 15.27
N LEU A 265 -11.48 9.13 14.85
CA LEU A 265 -12.94 9.01 14.92
C LEU A 265 -13.43 8.52 16.29
N THR A 266 -12.82 7.45 16.80
CA THR A 266 -13.41 6.61 17.86
C THR A 266 -12.44 6.18 18.95
N ASP A 267 -11.13 6.30 18.72
CA ASP A 267 -10.08 5.86 19.65
C ASP A 267 -10.22 4.36 20.04
N GLY A 268 -10.69 3.53 19.11
CA GLY A 268 -10.97 2.10 19.34
C GLY A 268 -12.32 1.80 19.99
N GLY A 269 -13.03 2.81 20.49
CA GLY A 269 -14.33 2.66 21.16
C GLY A 269 -15.54 2.66 20.23
N PRO A 270 -16.76 2.67 20.83
CA PRO A 270 -17.04 2.47 22.25
C PRO A 270 -16.91 0.98 22.63
N ALA A 271 -16.50 0.68 23.86
CA ALA A 271 -16.35 -0.70 24.36
C ALA A 271 -15.57 -1.63 23.40
N ASP A 272 -14.44 -1.13 22.88
CA ASP A 272 -13.56 -1.80 21.91
C ASP A 272 -14.20 -2.16 20.56
N ALA A 273 -15.39 -1.63 20.25
CA ALA A 273 -16.15 -1.98 19.04
C ALA A 273 -15.47 -1.58 17.73
N THR A 274 -14.50 -0.67 17.76
CA THR A 274 -13.69 -0.29 16.59
C THR A 274 -12.22 -0.65 16.75
N GLN A 275 -11.86 -1.37 17.82
CA GLN A 275 -10.50 -1.78 18.07
C GLN A 275 -10.08 -2.79 16.99
N THR A 276 -9.04 -2.47 16.24
CA THR A 276 -8.43 -3.33 15.21
C THR A 276 -7.04 -3.78 15.67
N LEU A 277 -6.39 -4.70 14.95
CA LEU A 277 -5.01 -5.11 15.25
C LEU A 277 -4.05 -3.91 15.18
N GLY A 278 -4.31 -2.95 14.29
CA GLY A 278 -3.52 -1.73 14.18
C GLY A 278 -3.61 -0.88 15.45
N THR A 279 -4.84 -0.60 15.92
CA THR A 279 -5.04 0.17 17.16
C THR A 279 -4.66 -0.62 18.41
N LEU A 280 -4.81 -1.94 18.42
CA LEU A 280 -4.37 -2.81 19.52
C LEU A 280 -2.85 -2.84 19.66
N THR A 281 -2.12 -2.91 18.53
CA THR A 281 -0.65 -2.77 18.51
C THR A 281 -0.24 -1.43 19.13
N TYR A 282 -0.94 -0.35 18.76
CA TYR A 282 -0.69 0.98 19.31
C TYR A 282 -1.00 1.06 20.81
N GLN A 283 -2.15 0.54 21.23
CA GLN A 283 -2.57 0.52 22.63
C GLN A 283 -1.57 -0.23 23.50
N ASN A 284 -1.15 -1.43 23.11
CA ASN A 284 -0.17 -2.21 23.86
C ASN A 284 1.18 -1.51 23.91
N SER A 285 1.69 -1.05 22.76
CA SER A 285 3.05 -0.52 22.66
C SER A 285 3.20 0.87 23.27
N PHE A 286 2.21 1.75 23.15
CA PHE A 286 2.35 3.18 23.45
C PHE A 286 1.43 3.68 24.57
N VAL A 287 0.36 2.96 24.90
CA VAL A 287 -0.54 3.34 26.00
C VAL A 287 -0.25 2.49 27.23
N GLN A 288 -0.27 1.16 27.08
CA GLN A 288 0.01 0.22 28.16
C GLN A 288 1.52 0.00 28.37
N LEU A 289 2.33 0.38 27.39
CA LEU A 289 3.79 0.23 27.38
C LEU A 289 4.25 -1.24 27.51
N ASP A 290 3.40 -2.18 27.13
CA ASP A 290 3.77 -3.58 26.94
C ASP A 290 4.23 -3.76 25.49
N PHE A 291 5.52 -3.52 25.27
CA PHE A 291 6.12 -3.60 23.95
C PHE A 291 6.20 -5.05 23.45
N GLY A 292 6.32 -6.04 24.36
CA GLY A 292 6.32 -7.46 24.02
C GLY A 292 4.98 -7.89 23.43
N ALA A 293 3.87 -7.56 24.11
CA ALA A 293 2.51 -7.80 23.61
C ALA A 293 2.22 -7.00 22.33
N GLY A 294 2.66 -5.73 22.26
CA GLY A 294 2.56 -4.92 21.05
C GLY A 294 3.29 -5.55 19.86
N ALA A 295 4.50 -6.05 20.09
CA ALA A 295 5.29 -6.72 19.07
C ALA A 295 4.63 -8.01 18.55
N VAL A 296 3.96 -8.78 19.41
CA VAL A 296 3.16 -9.95 19.00
C VAL A 296 2.06 -9.54 18.01
N VAL A 297 1.22 -8.56 18.37
CA VAL A 297 0.11 -8.10 17.51
C VAL A 297 0.65 -7.53 16.19
N GLY A 298 1.74 -6.76 16.24
CA GLY A 298 2.43 -6.25 15.05
C GLY A 298 2.98 -7.37 14.15
N ASN A 299 3.55 -8.44 14.73
CA ASN A 299 4.00 -9.60 13.96
C ASN A 299 2.84 -10.36 13.30
N VAL A 300 1.67 -10.45 13.96
CA VAL A 300 0.47 -11.00 13.33
C VAL A 300 0.05 -10.18 12.11
N LEU A 301 0.06 -8.85 12.19
CA LEU A 301 -0.21 -7.98 11.02
C LEU A 301 0.80 -8.18 9.89
N ILE A 302 2.08 -8.33 10.21
CA ILE A 302 3.14 -8.65 9.24
C ILE A 302 2.85 -9.99 8.56
N LEU A 303 2.49 -11.03 9.32
CA LEU A 303 2.16 -12.35 8.79
C LEU A 303 0.93 -12.30 7.87
N ILE A 304 -0.15 -11.61 8.28
CA ILE A 304 -1.34 -11.41 7.44
C ILE A 304 -0.96 -10.73 6.12
N SER A 305 -0.14 -9.69 6.19
CA SER A 305 0.33 -8.95 5.01
C SER A 305 1.21 -9.81 4.10
N ALA A 306 2.12 -10.60 4.69
CA ALA A 306 3.01 -11.50 3.95
C ALA A 306 2.25 -12.64 3.26
N VAL A 307 1.27 -13.24 3.95
CA VAL A 307 0.40 -14.29 3.39
C VAL A 307 -0.37 -13.74 2.20
N PHE A 308 -0.99 -12.57 2.33
CA PHE A 308 -1.68 -11.91 1.23
C PHE A 308 -0.73 -11.62 0.04
N ALA A 309 0.46 -11.09 0.31
CA ALA A 309 1.46 -10.81 -0.72
C ALA A 309 1.89 -12.08 -1.48
N VAL A 310 2.09 -13.20 -0.78
CA VAL A 310 2.43 -14.50 -1.39
C VAL A 310 1.28 -15.01 -2.27
N PHE A 311 0.04 -14.93 -1.80
CA PHE A 311 -1.12 -15.32 -2.60
C PHE A 311 -1.24 -14.48 -3.88
N TYR A 312 -1.06 -13.17 -3.76
CA TYR A 312 -1.03 -12.26 -4.90
C TYR A 312 0.07 -12.63 -5.91
N LEU A 313 1.31 -12.80 -5.47
CA LEU A 313 2.44 -13.14 -6.35
C LEU A 313 2.22 -14.48 -7.06
N ARG A 314 1.59 -15.45 -6.40
CA ARG A 314 1.25 -16.75 -7.02
C ARG A 314 0.13 -16.61 -8.05
N ALA A 315 -0.91 -15.84 -7.76
CA ALA A 315 -2.01 -15.62 -8.70
C ALA A 315 -1.52 -14.96 -10.00
N ASN A 316 -0.68 -13.93 -9.89
CA ASN A 316 -0.20 -13.15 -11.03
C ASN A 316 0.93 -13.82 -11.83
N ARG A 317 1.66 -14.79 -11.26
CA ARG A 317 2.67 -15.57 -12.00
C ARG A 317 2.09 -16.40 -13.14
N THR A 318 0.78 -16.68 -13.11
CA THR A 318 0.09 -17.48 -14.12
C THR A 318 -0.27 -16.68 -15.36
N GLU A 319 -0.31 -15.35 -15.29
CA GLU A 319 -0.67 -14.46 -16.40
C GLU A 319 0.53 -14.07 -17.29
N GLY A 320 1.76 -14.37 -16.83
CA GLY A 320 3.01 -14.15 -17.59
C GLY A 320 3.47 -15.36 -18.43
N LYS A 321 2.60 -16.35 -18.65
CA LYS A 321 2.80 -17.48 -19.55
C LYS A 321 1.69 -17.50 -20.59
#